data_AF-B3VYL0-F1
#
_entry.id   AF-B3VYL0-F1
#
_cell.length_a   1.000
_cell.length_b   1.000
_cell.length_c   1.000
_cell.angle_alpha   90.00
_cell.angle_beta   90.00
_cell.angle_gamma   90.00
#
_symmetry.space_group_name_H-M   'P 1'
#
loop_
_entity.id
_entity.type
_entity.pdbx_description
1 polymer ?
#
loop_
_entity_poly.entity_id
_entity_poly.type
_entity_poly.pdbx_seq_one_letter_code
_entity_poly.pdbx_strand_id
1 'polypeptide(L)'
;VSVIVLSGTGDHFCSGIDIKTLKSITNDSGDRGRSGERLRRDIKSLQDAITAIERCRKPVIAAIKGACIGGGIDIVTACDIRYCSEDVFFSVKEVDLGITADLGTLQRLPGIVGFGNAMELALTGRRFSGQEAKEFG
;
A
#
# COMPACT_ATOMS: atom_id res chain seq x y z
N VAL A 1 -3.81 7.50 -24.41
CA VAL A 1 -3.35 7.85 -23.04
C VAL A 1 -1.83 7.90 -23.04
N SER A 2 -1.25 9.03 -22.62
CA SER A 2 0.21 9.24 -22.62
C SER A 2 0.82 9.20 -21.21
N VAL A 3 0.05 9.63 -20.20
CA VAL A 3 0.38 9.61 -18.77
C VAL A 3 -0.90 9.27 -18.02
N ILE A 4 -0.77 8.64 -16.86
CA ILE A 4 -1.87 8.32 -15.94
C ILE A 4 -1.63 9.08 -14.64
N VAL A 5 -2.67 9.70 -14.08
CA VAL A 5 -2.65 10.31 -12.75
C VAL A 5 -3.61 9.54 -11.86
N LEU A 6 -3.12 9.02 -10.74
CA LEU A 6 -3.89 8.33 -9.71
C LEU A 6 -4.10 9.24 -8.51
N SER A 7 -5.36 9.48 -8.14
CA SER A 7 -5.74 10.30 -7.00
C SER A 7 -6.99 9.75 -6.31
N GLY A 8 -7.12 9.97 -5.00
CA GLY A 8 -8.34 9.65 -4.25
C GLY A 8 -9.40 10.76 -4.33
N THR A 9 -10.68 10.36 -4.35
CA THR A 9 -11.82 11.27 -4.22
C THR A 9 -12.07 11.65 -2.76
N GLY A 10 -12.55 12.87 -2.49
CA GLY A 10 -12.77 13.36 -1.12
C GLY A 10 -11.49 13.92 -0.49
N ASP A 11 -11.36 13.83 0.84
CA ASP A 11 -10.28 14.49 1.59
C ASP A 11 -9.01 13.62 1.76
N HIS A 12 -9.09 12.34 1.42
CA HIS A 12 -8.02 11.37 1.63
C HIS A 12 -7.72 10.61 0.35
N PHE A 13 -6.49 10.12 0.23
CA PHE A 13 -6.07 9.28 -0.89
C PHE A 13 -6.65 7.87 -0.74
N CYS A 14 -6.33 7.19 0.36
CA CYS A 14 -6.79 5.83 0.64
C CYS A 14 -6.58 5.50 2.13
N SER A 15 -7.64 5.01 2.79
CA SER A 15 -7.59 4.56 4.19
C SER A 15 -7.07 3.13 4.36
N GLY A 16 -6.74 2.44 3.26
CA GLY A 16 -6.31 1.05 3.26
C GLY A 16 -7.48 0.06 3.17
N ILE A 17 -7.23 -1.17 3.62
CA ILE A 17 -8.21 -2.26 3.55
C ILE A 17 -9.45 -1.97 4.41
N ASP A 18 -10.63 -2.32 3.88
CA ASP A 18 -11.85 -2.32 4.70
C ASP A 18 -11.77 -3.41 5.78
N ILE A 19 -11.89 -3.00 7.05
CA ILE A 19 -11.72 -3.89 8.20
C ILE A 19 -12.80 -4.98 8.27
N LYS A 20 -14.01 -4.74 7.74
CA LYS A 20 -15.05 -5.78 7.69
C LYS A 20 -14.69 -6.83 6.66
N THR A 21 -14.20 -6.41 5.50
CA THR A 21 -13.65 -7.31 4.47
C THR A 21 -12.51 -8.14 5.04
N LEU A 22 -11.54 -7.53 5.74
CA LEU A 22 -10.43 -8.26 6.36
C LEU A 22 -10.93 -9.34 7.35
N LYS A 23 -11.87 -9.00 8.24
CA LYS A 23 -12.46 -9.96 9.18
C LYS A 23 -13.18 -11.13 8.50
N SER A 24 -13.79 -10.89 7.34
CA SER A 24 -14.47 -11.95 6.58
C SER A 24 -13.48 -12.99 6.03
N ILE A 25 -12.27 -12.55 5.67
CA ILE A 25 -11.21 -13.42 5.14
C ILE A 25 -10.60 -14.29 6.25
N THR A 26 -10.44 -13.75 7.46
CA THR A 26 -9.80 -14.45 8.58
C THR A 26 -10.68 -15.48 9.29
N ASN A 27 -11.99 -15.46 9.06
CA ASN A 27 -12.97 -16.27 9.80
C ASN A 27 -13.40 -17.58 9.10
N ASP A 28 -12.66 -18.05 8.11
CA ASP A 28 -12.98 -19.32 7.44
C ASP A 28 -12.69 -20.52 8.38
N SER A 29 -13.74 -21.28 8.70
CA SER A 29 -13.70 -22.43 9.64
C SER A 29 -13.52 -23.77 8.93
N GLY A 30 -13.19 -23.75 7.63
CA GLY A 30 -12.99 -24.93 6.80
C GLY A 30 -11.64 -25.63 6.96
N ASP A 31 -11.38 -26.54 6.02
CA ASP A 31 -10.10 -27.23 5.88
C ASP A 31 -8.95 -26.25 5.60
N ARG A 32 -8.01 -26.14 6.54
CA ARG A 32 -6.92 -25.15 6.50
C ARG A 32 -6.09 -25.19 5.21
N GLY A 33 -5.88 -26.37 4.62
CA GLY A 33 -5.13 -26.51 3.38
C GLY A 33 -5.86 -25.86 2.19
N ARG A 34 -7.16 -26.16 2.04
CA ARG A 34 -8.00 -25.56 0.99
C ARG A 34 -8.22 -24.06 1.21
N SER A 35 -8.52 -23.64 2.44
CA SER A 35 -8.70 -22.23 2.79
C SER A 35 -7.42 -21.43 2.57
N GLY A 36 -6.26 -21.98 2.94
CA GLY A 36 -4.95 -21.37 2.69
C GLY A 36 -4.63 -21.19 1.21
N GLU A 37 -4.88 -22.21 0.37
CA GLU A 37 -4.65 -22.07 -1.08
C GLU A 37 -5.63 -21.08 -1.73
N ARG A 38 -6.89 -21.01 -1.25
CA ARG A 38 -7.84 -19.98 -1.71
C ARG A 38 -7.34 -18.59 -1.39
N LEU A 39 -6.99 -18.34 -0.12
CA LEU A 39 -6.43 -17.07 0.33
C LEU A 39 -5.20 -16.68 -0.47
N ARG A 40 -4.30 -17.64 -0.74
CA ARG A 40 -3.10 -17.39 -1.55
C ARG A 40 -3.42 -16.92 -2.96
N ARG A 41 -4.45 -17.50 -3.60
CA ARG A 41 -4.90 -17.07 -4.94
C ARG A 41 -5.49 -15.67 -4.91
N ASP A 42 -6.26 -15.36 -3.88
CA ASP A 42 -6.87 -14.04 -3.69
C ASP A 42 -5.77 -12.98 -3.49
N ILE A 43 -4.79 -13.24 -2.61
CA ILE A 43 -3.63 -12.38 -2.40
C ILE A 43 -2.86 -12.18 -3.72
N LYS A 44 -2.62 -13.23 -4.49
CA LYS A 44 -1.96 -13.12 -5.80
C LYS A 44 -2.73 -12.25 -6.78
N SER A 45 -4.06 -12.39 -6.82
CA SER A 45 -4.90 -11.54 -7.66
C SER A 45 -4.80 -10.07 -7.26
N LEU A 46 -4.74 -9.78 -5.96
CA LEU A 46 -4.55 -8.42 -5.45
C LEU A 46 -3.15 -7.88 -5.79
N GLN A 47 -2.11 -8.68 -5.58
CA GLN A 47 -0.73 -8.35 -5.96
C GLN A 47 -0.61 -8.06 -7.46
N ASP A 48 -1.25 -8.85 -8.32
CA ASP A 48 -1.26 -8.65 -9.77
C ASP A 48 -1.95 -7.34 -10.15
N ALA A 49 -3.04 -6.96 -9.46
CA ALA A 49 -3.72 -5.70 -9.69
C ALA A 49 -2.84 -4.48 -9.36
N ILE A 50 -2.12 -4.52 -8.22
CA ILE A 50 -1.16 -3.46 -7.86
C ILE A 50 0.04 -3.46 -8.82
N THR A 51 0.57 -4.64 -9.13
CA THR A 51 1.72 -4.79 -10.04
C THR A 51 1.39 -4.39 -11.48
N ALA A 52 0.12 -4.38 -11.88
CA ALA A 52 -0.30 -3.85 -13.17
C ALA A 52 0.03 -2.36 -13.34
N ILE A 53 0.11 -1.59 -12.24
CA ILE A 53 0.55 -0.18 -12.25
C ILE A 53 2.00 -0.10 -12.72
N GLU A 54 2.89 -0.84 -12.06
CA GLU A 54 4.33 -0.91 -12.39
C GLU A 54 4.58 -1.47 -13.80
N ARG A 55 3.77 -2.43 -14.25
CA ARG A 55 3.86 -2.99 -15.60
C ARG A 55 3.29 -2.09 -16.70
N CYS A 56 2.63 -1.00 -16.33
CA CYS A 56 2.02 -0.10 -17.30
C CYS A 56 3.11 0.59 -18.14
N ARG A 57 2.97 0.56 -19.47
CA ARG A 57 3.94 1.19 -20.38
C ARG A 57 3.86 2.72 -20.42
N LYS A 58 2.98 3.32 -19.64
CA LYS A 58 2.77 4.77 -19.56
C LYS A 58 3.15 5.22 -18.15
N PRO A 59 3.82 6.37 -18.00
CA PRO A 59 4.14 6.90 -16.68
C PRO A 59 2.87 7.05 -15.83
N VAL A 60 2.94 6.60 -14.58
CA VAL A 60 1.88 6.70 -13.58
C VAL A 60 2.33 7.60 -12.43
N ILE A 61 1.57 8.65 -12.19
CA ILE A 61 1.82 9.65 -11.16
C ILE A 61 0.78 9.49 -10.05
N ALA A 62 1.23 9.25 -8.82
CA ALA A 62 0.38 9.34 -7.64
C ALA A 62 0.28 10.79 -7.15
N ALA A 63 -0.94 11.32 -7.06
CA ALA A 63 -1.26 12.61 -6.48
C ALA A 63 -1.99 12.41 -5.14
N ILE A 64 -1.26 12.58 -4.04
CA ILE A 64 -1.63 12.08 -2.71
C ILE A 64 -2.02 13.26 -1.81
N LYS A 65 -3.13 13.10 -1.07
CA LYS A 65 -3.62 14.08 -0.10
C LYS A 65 -4.24 13.39 1.11
N GLY A 66 -4.25 14.07 2.26
CA GLY A 66 -4.83 13.55 3.49
C GLY A 66 -4.21 12.22 3.92
N ALA A 67 -5.03 11.18 4.12
CA ALA A 67 -4.54 9.88 4.57
C ALA A 67 -4.13 8.97 3.40
N CYS A 68 -2.95 8.36 3.49
CA CYS A 68 -2.49 7.26 2.64
C CYS A 68 -1.96 6.11 3.50
N ILE A 69 -2.81 5.10 3.74
CA ILE A 69 -2.60 4.10 4.80
C ILE A 69 -2.62 2.69 4.22
N GLY A 70 -1.70 1.82 4.67
CA GLY A 70 -1.66 0.39 4.36
C GLY A 70 -1.69 0.12 2.84
N GLY A 71 -2.78 -0.48 2.34
CA GLY A 71 -3.07 -0.63 0.91
C GLY A 71 -2.84 0.61 0.04
N GLY A 72 -2.98 1.82 0.60
CA GLY A 72 -2.60 3.05 -0.09
C GLY A 72 -1.10 3.13 -0.39
N ILE A 73 -0.25 2.72 0.56
CA ILE A 73 1.21 2.61 0.40
C ILE A 73 1.55 1.58 -0.67
N ASP A 74 0.88 0.43 -0.71
CA ASP A 74 1.09 -0.59 -1.75
C ASP A 74 0.86 -0.01 -3.15
N ILE A 75 -0.20 0.82 -3.31
CA ILE A 75 -0.54 1.49 -4.57
C ILE A 75 0.53 2.52 -4.95
N VAL A 76 0.87 3.46 -4.05
CA VAL A 76 1.75 4.59 -4.40
C VAL A 76 3.20 4.18 -4.59
N THR A 77 3.64 3.11 -3.93
CA THR A 77 4.97 2.52 -4.14
C THR A 77 5.09 1.78 -5.47
N ALA A 78 3.96 1.37 -6.08
CA ALA A 78 3.92 0.79 -7.43
C ALA A 78 3.85 1.85 -8.55
N CYS A 79 3.66 3.13 -8.22
CA CYS A 79 3.66 4.23 -9.20
C CYS A 79 5.10 4.67 -9.54
N ASP A 80 5.28 5.33 -10.68
CA ASP A 80 6.61 5.85 -11.08
C ASP A 80 6.98 7.09 -10.27
N ILE A 81 6.04 8.04 -10.16
CA ILE A 81 6.24 9.34 -9.50
C ILE A 81 5.20 9.52 -8.38
N ARG A 82 5.62 10.12 -7.27
CA ARG A 82 4.77 10.45 -6.14
C ARG A 82 4.85 11.95 -5.86
N TYR A 83 3.69 12.61 -5.84
CA TYR A 83 3.52 13.94 -5.27
C TYR A 83 2.53 13.88 -4.14
N CYS A 84 2.77 14.69 -3.10
CA CYS A 84 1.86 14.78 -1.97
C CYS A 84 1.69 16.22 -1.49
N SER A 85 0.55 16.48 -0.85
CA SER A 85 0.33 17.72 -0.11
C SER A 85 1.16 17.72 1.18
N GLU A 86 1.45 18.92 1.69
CA GLU A 86 2.26 19.07 2.92
C GLU A 86 1.57 18.45 4.15
N ASP A 87 0.23 18.52 4.20
CA ASP A 87 -0.63 18.03 5.27
C ASP A 87 -0.98 16.53 5.16
N VAL A 88 -0.43 15.83 4.16
CA VAL A 88 -0.61 14.38 4.03
C VAL A 88 0.02 13.66 5.24
N PHE A 89 -0.51 12.50 5.58
CA PHE A 89 0.22 11.53 6.38
C PHE A 89 0.14 10.13 5.77
N PHE A 90 1.20 9.38 6.00
CA PHE A 90 1.39 8.02 5.51
C PHE A 90 1.56 7.05 6.68
N SER A 91 1.25 5.77 6.47
CA SER A 91 1.50 4.71 7.47
C SER A 91 1.45 3.32 6.83
N VAL A 92 2.47 2.51 7.09
CA VAL A 92 2.49 1.06 6.79
C VAL A 92 1.77 0.34 7.94
N LYS A 93 0.44 0.33 7.87
CA LYS A 93 -0.43 0.08 9.04
C LYS A 93 -0.73 -1.40 9.31
N GLU A 94 -0.26 -2.28 8.43
CA GLU A 94 -0.51 -3.72 8.45
C GLU A 94 -0.11 -4.37 9.77
N VAL A 95 1.02 -3.94 10.37
CA VAL A 95 1.52 -4.49 11.64
C VAL A 95 0.51 -4.34 12.79
N ASP A 96 -0.25 -3.24 12.83
CA ASP A 96 -1.25 -2.99 13.87
C ASP A 96 -2.52 -3.84 13.69
N LEU A 97 -2.68 -4.44 12.51
CA LEU A 97 -3.72 -5.41 12.21
C LEU A 97 -3.23 -6.86 12.39
N GLY A 98 -1.98 -7.06 12.82
CA GLY A 98 -1.38 -8.39 12.97
C GLY A 98 -1.10 -9.08 11.63
N ILE A 99 -0.99 -8.32 10.55
CA ILE A 99 -0.70 -8.83 9.21
C ILE A 99 0.60 -8.21 8.69
N THR A 100 1.25 -8.92 7.77
CA THR A 100 2.42 -8.41 7.06
C THR A 100 1.95 -7.69 5.81
N ALA A 101 2.54 -6.54 5.47
CA ALA A 101 2.26 -5.88 4.20
C ALA A 101 2.70 -6.78 3.03
N ASP A 102 1.73 -7.33 2.31
CA ASP A 102 1.91 -8.41 1.36
C ASP A 102 1.49 -8.04 -0.07
N LEU A 103 1.00 -6.82 -0.32
CA LEU A 103 0.56 -6.39 -1.66
C LEU A 103 1.61 -5.58 -2.43
N GLY A 104 2.75 -5.28 -1.83
CA GLY A 104 3.88 -4.65 -2.54
C GLY A 104 4.79 -3.78 -1.69
N THR A 105 4.31 -3.26 -0.57
CA THR A 105 5.07 -2.29 0.24
C THR A 105 6.44 -2.83 0.64
N LEU A 106 6.53 -4.06 1.16
CA LEU A 106 7.83 -4.62 1.57
C LEU A 106 8.77 -4.95 0.40
N GLN A 107 8.22 -5.10 -0.81
CA GLN A 107 9.01 -5.38 -2.01
C GLN A 107 9.51 -4.09 -2.66
N ARG A 108 8.77 -2.98 -2.54
CA ARG A 108 9.02 -1.72 -3.27
C ARG A 108 9.56 -0.60 -2.38
N LEU A 109 9.00 -0.42 -1.19
CA LEU A 109 9.33 0.68 -0.29
C LEU A 109 10.83 0.75 0.06
N PRO A 110 11.55 -0.37 0.33
CA PRO A 110 12.99 -0.31 0.61
C PRO A 110 13.83 0.31 -0.51
N GLY A 111 13.38 0.18 -1.77
CA GLY A 111 14.04 0.79 -2.93
C GLY A 111 13.74 2.29 -3.10
N ILE A 112 12.75 2.81 -2.36
CA ILE A 112 12.33 4.23 -2.40
C ILE A 112 12.94 4.98 -1.22
N VAL A 113 12.72 4.50 0.01
CA VAL A 113 13.09 5.21 1.25
C VAL A 113 14.38 4.68 1.90
N GLY A 114 14.99 3.65 1.32
CA GLY A 114 16.08 2.89 1.92
C GLY A 114 15.60 1.84 2.92
N PHE A 115 16.38 0.77 3.08
CA PHE A 115 15.97 -0.39 3.90
C PHE A 115 15.75 -0.05 5.38
N GLY A 116 16.62 0.77 5.99
CA GLY A 116 16.51 1.13 7.41
C GLY A 116 15.20 1.84 7.73
N ASN A 117 14.89 2.89 6.97
CA ASN A 117 13.62 3.63 7.11
C ASN A 117 12.43 2.72 6.81
N ALA A 118 12.50 1.90 5.75
CA ALA A 118 11.41 0.99 5.42
C ALA A 118 11.10 0.01 6.56
N MET A 119 12.13 -0.53 7.22
CA MET A 119 11.95 -1.42 8.37
C MET A 119 11.37 -0.70 9.58
N GLU A 120 11.83 0.51 9.89
CA GLU A 120 11.25 1.32 10.97
C GLU A 120 9.76 1.58 10.72
N LEU A 121 9.41 2.07 9.53
CA LEU A 121 8.04 2.40 9.16
C LEU A 121 7.13 1.16 9.20
N ALA A 122 7.60 0.02 8.68
CA ALA A 122 6.84 -1.23 8.64
C ALA A 122 6.67 -1.89 10.02
N LEU A 123 7.70 -1.86 10.87
CA LEU A 123 7.66 -2.49 12.19
C LEU A 123 6.90 -1.65 13.23
N THR A 124 6.91 -0.33 13.08
CA THR A 124 6.25 0.57 14.04
C THR A 124 4.83 0.95 13.65
N GLY A 125 4.48 0.86 12.37
CA GLY A 125 3.20 1.34 11.84
C GLY A 125 2.96 2.84 12.07
N ARG A 126 4.01 3.60 12.44
CA ARG A 126 3.86 5.02 12.81
C ARG A 126 3.41 5.85 11.62
N ARG A 127 2.87 7.04 11.93
CA ARG A 127 2.61 8.05 10.91
C ARG A 127 3.91 8.75 10.56
N PHE A 128 4.05 9.08 9.28
CA PHE A 128 5.06 10.00 8.77
C PHE A 128 4.39 11.06 7.88
N SER A 129 4.92 12.29 7.91
CA SER A 129 4.33 13.43 7.21
C SER A 129 4.76 13.49 5.74
N GLY A 130 4.14 14.35 4.94
CA GLY A 130 4.61 14.67 3.59
C GLY A 130 6.03 15.23 3.57
N GLN A 131 6.38 16.03 4.58
CA GLN A 131 7.73 16.58 4.71
C GLN A 131 8.77 15.49 4.98
N GLU A 132 8.48 14.57 5.90
CA GLU A 132 9.36 13.43 6.17
C GLU A 132 9.45 12.49 4.96
N ALA A 133 8.33 12.24 4.27
CA ALA A 133 8.32 11.46 3.03
C ALA A 133 9.25 12.07 1.96
N LYS A 134 9.21 13.40 1.80
CA LYS A 134 10.10 14.12 0.87
C LYS A 134 11.58 13.98 1.23
N GLU A 135 11.93 13.87 2.51
CA GLU A 135 13.30 13.63 2.95
C GLU A 135 13.78 12.21 2.64
N PHE A 136 12.86 11.26 2.53
CA PHE A 136 13.18 9.87 2.14
C PHE A 136 13.33 9.67 0.62
N GLY A 137 12.57 10.38 -0.22
CA GLY A 137 12.55 10.25 -1.68
C GLY A 137 11.19 9.85 -2.26
#